data_AF-A0A1C6K9H2-F1
#
_entry.id   AF-A0A1C6K9H2-F1
#
_cell.length_a   1.000
_cell.length_b   1.000
_cell.length_c   1.000
_cell.angle_alpha   90.00
_cell.angle_beta   90.00
_cell.angle_gamma   90.00
#
_symmetry.space_group_name_H-M   'P 1'
#
loop_
_entity.id
_entity.type
_entity.pdbx_description
1 polymer ?
#
loop_
_entity_poly.entity_id
_entity_poly.type
_entity_poly.pdbx_seq_one_letter_code
_entity_poly.pdbx_strand_id
1 'polypeptide(L)'
;MRLIDADLVLKRLEEWNTSDKMDKALYNFARNRIVEQPTAYNIDKVVEQLEEIKRMMESNISPDCFREECIEADCTICLAGKVIEIVKGGGTE
;
A
#
# COMPACT_ATOMS: atom_id res chain seq x y z
N MET A 1 4.29 3.61 10.51
CA MET A 1 4.16 2.14 10.60
C MET A 1 5.31 1.53 9.81
N ARG A 2 5.94 0.45 10.30
CA ARG A 2 7.00 -0.24 9.55
C ARG A 2 6.34 -1.26 8.62
N LEU A 3 6.60 -1.18 7.32
CA LEU A 3 6.21 -2.21 6.37
C LEU A 3 7.14 -3.41 6.52
N ILE A 4 6.56 -4.61 6.49
CA ILE A 4 7.28 -5.88 6.56
C ILE A 4 7.19 -6.53 5.19
N ASP A 5 8.35 -6.83 4.62
CA ASP A 5 8.44 -7.61 3.40
C ASP A 5 8.04 -9.07 3.71
N ALA A 6 6.82 -9.44 3.33
CA ALA A 6 6.26 -10.75 3.61
C ALA A 6 7.07 -11.87 2.95
N ASP A 7 7.60 -11.64 1.75
CA ASP A 7 8.39 -12.63 1.01
C ASP A 7 9.73 -12.87 1.71
N LEU A 8 10.38 -11.81 2.19
CA LEU A 8 11.60 -11.94 2.97
C LEU A 8 11.36 -12.66 4.30
N VAL A 9 10.23 -12.40 4.97
CA VAL A 9 9.86 -13.14 6.19
C VAL A 9 9.63 -14.61 5.89
N LEU A 10 8.91 -14.94 4.82
CA LEU A 10 8.66 -16.32 4.40
C LEU A 10 9.97 -17.05 4.10
N LYS A 11 10.89 -16.40 3.36
CA LYS A 11 12.22 -16.96 3.07
C LYS A 11 13.02 -17.27 4.32
N ARG A 12 12.99 -16.40 5.33
CA ARG A 12 13.65 -16.66 6.62
C ARG A 12 12.97 -17.77 7.40
N LEU A 13 11.64 -17.81 7.36
CA LEU A 13 10.85 -18.85 8.02
C LEU A 13 11.15 -20.24 7.44
N GLU A 14 11.44 -20.33 6.14
CA GLU A 14 11.84 -21.58 5.49
C GLU A 14 13.10 -22.23 6.11
N GLU A 15 13.99 -21.45 6.73
CA GLU A 15 15.17 -21.98 7.42
C GLU A 15 14.79 -22.88 8.62
N TRP A 16 13.57 -22.71 9.16
CA TRP A 16 13.06 -23.48 10.30
C TRP A 16 12.18 -24.66 9.86
N ASN A 17 12.10 -24.91 8.55
CA ASN A 17 11.32 -25.99 7.99
C ASN A 17 12.00 -27.34 8.21
N THR A 18 11.64 -28.02 9.30
CA THR A 18 12.20 -29.32 9.71
C THR A 18 11.23 -30.48 9.46
N SER A 19 11.73 -31.72 9.60
CA SER A 19 10.94 -32.96 9.55
C SER A 19 10.32 -33.36 10.89
N ASP A 20 10.72 -32.72 12.01
CA ASP A 20 10.09 -32.96 13.31
C ASP A 20 8.60 -32.56 13.27
N LYS A 21 7.71 -33.40 13.81
CA LYS A 21 6.26 -33.21 13.68
C LYS A 21 5.76 -31.95 14.38
N MET A 22 6.28 -31.67 15.57
CA MET A 22 5.83 -30.52 16.37
C MET A 22 6.33 -29.24 15.72
N ASP A 23 7.62 -29.19 15.38
CA ASP A 23 8.23 -28.02 14.76
C ASP A 23 7.63 -27.74 13.38
N LYS A 24 7.33 -28.79 12.60
CA LYS A 24 6.62 -28.66 11.31
C LYS A 24 5.24 -28.04 11.49
N ALA A 25 4.51 -28.43 12.53
CA ALA A 25 3.19 -27.87 12.81
C ALA A 25 3.27 -26.38 13.14
N LEU A 26 4.25 -25.98 13.95
CA LEU A 26 4.50 -24.57 14.29
C LEU A 26 4.96 -23.75 13.08
N TYR A 27 5.86 -24.29 12.26
CA TYR A 27 6.28 -23.69 11.00
C TYR A 27 5.08 -23.43 10.07
N ASN A 28 4.25 -24.45 9.84
CA ASN A 28 3.07 -24.33 8.99
C ASN A 28 2.06 -23.31 9.53
N PHE A 29 1.86 -23.30 10.85
CA PHE A 29 0.99 -22.32 11.51
C PHE A 29 1.46 -20.89 11.26
N ALA A 30 2.74 -20.59 11.51
CA ALA A 30 3.31 -19.27 11.28
C ALA A 30 3.25 -18.86 9.80
N ARG A 31 3.61 -19.78 8.90
CA ARG A 31 3.57 -19.55 7.45
C ARG A 31 2.18 -19.19 6.96
N ASN A 32 1.17 -19.97 7.37
CA ASN A 32 -0.21 -19.73 6.94
C ASN A 32 -0.71 -18.37 7.44
N ARG A 33 -0.40 -17.98 8.68
CA ARG A 33 -0.77 -16.66 9.20
C ARG A 33 -0.18 -15.50 8.40
N ILE A 34 1.02 -15.66 7.83
CA ILE A 34 1.66 -14.65 6.98
C ILE A 34 1.00 -14.61 5.60
N VAL A 35 0.84 -15.77 4.96
CA VAL A 35 0.25 -15.89 3.61
C VAL A 35 -1.23 -15.46 3.58
N GLU A 36 -1.96 -15.68 4.67
CA GLU A 36 -3.37 -15.28 4.82
C GLU A 36 -3.55 -13.77 5.04
N GLN A 37 -2.48 -13.01 5.34
CA GLN A 37 -2.61 -11.56 5.48
C GLN A 37 -2.90 -10.92 4.11
N PRO A 38 -3.79 -9.93 4.04
CA PRO A 38 -3.94 -9.13 2.85
C PRO A 38 -2.67 -8.30 2.60
N THR A 39 -2.48 -7.88 1.34
CA THR A 39 -1.44 -6.91 0.99
C THR A 39 -1.71 -5.61 1.73
N ALA A 40 -0.81 -5.24 2.64
CA ALA A 40 -0.94 -4.01 3.43
C ALA A 40 -0.54 -2.74 2.66
N TYR A 41 0.24 -2.89 1.58
CA TYR A 41 0.70 -1.78 0.75
C TYR A 41 1.05 -2.26 -0.65
N ASN A 42 0.39 -1.70 -1.66
CA ASN A 42 0.64 -1.98 -3.07
C ASN A 42 1.27 -0.75 -3.73
N ILE A 43 2.58 -0.79 -3.93
CA ILE A 43 3.35 0.32 -4.51
C ILE A 43 2.90 0.64 -5.94
N ASP A 44 2.56 -0.37 -6.74
CA ASP A 44 2.15 -0.17 -8.13
C ASP A 44 0.82 0.58 -8.19
N LYS A 45 -0.11 0.27 -7.28
CA LYS A 45 -1.38 0.98 -7.15
C LYS A 45 -1.22 2.42 -6.66
N VAL A 46 -0.35 2.65 -5.67
CA VAL A 46 -0.02 4.01 -5.24
C VAL A 46 0.54 4.83 -6.41
N VAL A 47 1.47 4.26 -7.19
CA VAL A 47 2.04 4.93 -8.36
C VAL A 47 0.98 5.19 -9.43
N GLU A 48 0.08 4.23 -9.70
CA GLU A 48 -1.03 4.39 -10.65
C GLU A 48 -1.93 5.58 -10.28
N GLN A 49 -2.33 5.68 -9.01
CA GLN A 49 -3.15 6.78 -8.47
C GLN A 49 -2.44 8.14 -8.55
N LEU A 50 -1.13 8.17 -8.28
CA LEU A 50 -0.33 9.40 -8.40
C LEU A 50 -0.13 9.85 -9.85
N GLU A 51 0.03 8.92 -10.80
CA GLU A 51 0.09 9.24 -12.22
C GLU A 51 -1.26 9.76 -12.75
N GLU A 52 -2.39 9.34 -12.17
CA GLU A 52 -3.70 9.94 -12.48
C GLU A 52 -3.77 11.41 -12.03
N ILE A 53 -3.27 11.71 -10.82
CA ILE A 53 -3.15 13.10 -10.35
C ILE A 53 -2.30 13.93 -11.31
N LYS A 54 -1.15 13.40 -11.72
CA LYS A 54 -0.26 14.07 -12.67
C LYS A 54 -0.94 14.34 -14.01
N ARG A 55 -1.66 13.36 -14.57
CA ARG A 55 -2.43 13.54 -15.83
C ARG A 55 -3.49 14.62 -15.72
N MET A 56 -4.21 14.69 -14.59
CA MET A 56 -5.19 15.76 -14.34
C MET A 56 -4.53 17.14 -14.36
N MET A 57 -3.36 17.28 -13.72
CA MET A 57 -2.59 18.54 -13.71
C MET A 57 -2.04 18.93 -15.09
N GLU A 58 -1.67 17.95 -15.92
CA GLU A 58 -1.15 18.20 -17.28
C GLU A 58 -2.27 18.55 -18.28
N SER A 59 -3.51 18.15 -18.00
CA SER A 59 -4.64 18.45 -18.85
C SER A 59 -5.13 19.89 -18.64
N ASN A 60 -5.33 20.65 -19.74
CA ASN A 60 -5.92 22.00 -19.70
C ASN A 60 -7.43 22.01 -19.34
N ILE A 61 -7.98 20.92 -18.80
CA ILE A 61 -9.37 20.82 -18.35
C ILE A 61 -9.47 21.44 -16.94
N SER A 62 -9.39 22.77 -16.93
CA SER A 62 -10.13 23.74 -16.09
C SER A 62 -10.03 23.71 -14.55
N PRO A 63 -10.29 24.85 -13.88
CA PRO A 63 -9.55 25.41 -12.76
C PRO A 63 -10.27 25.14 -11.42
N ASP A 64 -10.86 23.96 -11.32
CA ASP A 64 -11.72 23.55 -10.21
C ASP A 64 -11.03 22.38 -9.52
N CYS A 65 -9.92 22.66 -8.83
CA CYS A 65 -9.22 21.68 -8.02
C CYS A 65 -10.20 20.98 -7.08
N PHE A 66 -10.63 19.78 -7.48
CA PHE A 66 -11.43 18.85 -6.68
C PHE A 66 -12.56 19.54 -5.90
N ARG A 67 -13.28 20.49 -6.52
CA ARG A 67 -14.17 21.44 -5.81
C ARG A 67 -15.25 20.77 -4.94
N GLU A 68 -15.60 19.51 -5.18
CA GLU A 68 -16.54 18.76 -4.33
C GLU A 68 -15.91 18.23 -3.02
N GLU A 69 -14.59 18.02 -2.98
CA GLU A 69 -13.84 17.51 -1.81
C GLU A 69 -12.90 18.56 -1.18
N CYS A 70 -12.64 19.67 -1.89
CA CYS A 70 -11.64 20.65 -1.51
C CYS A 70 -12.21 21.81 -0.70
N ILE A 71 -11.89 21.88 0.60
CA ILE A 71 -12.31 22.96 1.50
C ILE A 71 -11.27 24.10 1.52
N GLU A 72 -10.05 23.85 1.03
CA GLU A 72 -8.94 24.80 1.07
C GLU A 72 -8.96 25.79 -0.09
N ALA A 73 -8.52 27.03 0.18
CA ALA A 73 -8.47 28.09 -0.83
C ALA A 73 -7.34 27.91 -1.85
N ASP A 74 -6.32 27.13 -1.52
CA ASP A 74 -5.18 26.82 -2.39
C ASP A 74 -5.26 25.37 -2.89
N CYS A 75 -5.45 25.25 -4.21
CA CYS A 75 -5.37 24.02 -4.99
C CYS A 75 -4.18 23.11 -4.63
N THR A 76 -3.03 23.72 -4.34
CA THR A 76 -1.78 23.02 -4.05
C THR A 76 -1.85 22.29 -2.71
N ILE A 77 -2.49 22.89 -1.72
CA ILE A 77 -2.72 22.28 -0.39
C ILE A 77 -3.65 21.08 -0.53
N CYS A 78 -4.68 21.22 -1.36
CA CYS A 78 -5.64 20.17 -1.65
C CYS A 78 -5.00 18.95 -2.32
N LEU A 79 -4.18 19.21 -3.34
CA LEU A 79 -3.38 18.19 -4.03
C LEU A 79 -2.43 17.49 -3.06
N ALA A 80 -1.74 18.25 -2.21
CA ALA A 80 -0.85 17.68 -1.19
C ALA A 80 -1.63 16.79 -0.20
N GLY A 81 -2.83 17.20 0.21
CA GLY A 81 -3.74 16.39 1.03
C GLY A 81 -4.08 15.05 0.38
N LYS A 82 -4.53 15.08 -0.87
CA LYS A 82 -4.89 13.88 -1.64
C LYS A 82 -3.70 12.94 -1.87
N VAL A 83 -2.52 13.49 -2.15
CA VAL A 83 -1.28 12.71 -2.26
C VAL A 83 -0.95 12.03 -0.93
N ILE A 84 -1.10 12.73 0.20
CA ILE A 84 -0.88 12.15 1.53
C ILE A 84 -1.90 11.04 1.80
N GLU A 85 -3.16 11.20 1.42
CA GLU A 85 -4.20 10.18 1.56
C GLU A 85 -3.87 8.93 0.75
N ILE A 86 -3.52 9.07 -0.53
CA ILE A 86 -3.08 7.96 -1.39
C ILE A 86 -1.90 7.20 -0.76
N VAL A 87 -0.87 7.94 -0.32
CA VAL A 87 0.32 7.33 0.28
C VAL A 87 -0.01 6.63 1.60
N LYS A 88 -0.93 7.16 2.41
CA LYS A 88 -1.38 6.52 3.66
C LYS A 88 -2.29 5.31 3.42
N GLY A 89 -3.15 5.36 2.40
CA GLY A 89 -4.02 4.27 1.99
C GLY A 89 -3.25 3.13 1.32
N GLY A 90 -2.05 3.40 0.81
CA GLY A 90 -1.13 2.38 0.35
C GLY A 90 -1.66 1.57 -0.84
N GLY A 91 -2.59 2.12 -1.63
CA GLY A 91 -3.11 1.46 -2.82
C GLY A 91 -3.91 0.18 -2.52
N THR A 92 -4.54 0.10 -1.34
CA THR A 92 -5.40 -1.03 -0.93
C THR A 92 -6.90 -0.77 -1.12
N GLU A 93 -7.26 0.37 -1.71
CA GLU A 93 -8.64 0.76 -2.07
C GLU A 93 -8.94 0.43 -3.53
#